data_AF-A0A0Q8FDU6-F1
#
_entry.id   AF-A0A0Q8FDU6-F1
#
_cell.length_a   1.000
_cell.length_b   1.000
_cell.length_c   1.000
_cell.angle_alpha   90.00
_cell.angle_beta   90.00
_cell.angle_gamma   90.00
#
_symmetry.space_group_name_H-M   'P 1'
#
loop_
_entity.id
_entity.type
_entity.pdbx_description
1 polymer ?
#
loop_
_entity_poly.entity_id
_entity_poly.type
_entity_poly.pdbx_seq_one_letter_code
_entity_poly.pdbx_strand_id
1 'polypeptide(L)' 'MGGISLWHWIILFLFFVLPVLAIGGLAWFLIRRSRAAATPAPTVEARLQRLDTLLAQGSITTAEHARQRAEILRSL' A
#
# COMPACT_ATOMS: atom_id res chain seq x y z
N MET A 1 14.57 -46.25 9.13
CA MET A 1 14.57 -45.38 7.92
C MET A 1 13.28 -44.58 7.93
N GLY A 2 13.29 -43.47 8.67
CA GLY A 2 12.11 -42.63 8.91
C GLY A 2 11.79 -41.82 7.66
N GLY A 3 11.07 -42.44 6.73
CA GLY A 3 10.54 -41.74 5.58
C GLY A 3 9.35 -40.91 6.02
N ILE A 4 9.50 -39.58 5.97
CA ILE A 4 8.37 -38.66 6.04
C ILE A 4 7.39 -39.08 4.94
N SER A 5 6.30 -39.75 5.35
CA SER A 5 5.32 -40.31 4.42
C SER A 5 4.79 -39.19 3.53
N LEU A 6 4.56 -39.46 2.24
CA LEU A 6 4.03 -38.51 1.26
C LEU A 6 2.80 -37.74 1.81
N TRP A 7 2.09 -38.36 2.74
CA TRP A 7 0.97 -37.78 3.47
C TRP A 7 1.31 -36.52 4.29
N HIS A 8 2.47 -36.46 4.93
CA HIS A 8 2.93 -35.25 5.61
C HIS A 8 3.17 -34.09 4.65
N TRP A 9 3.70 -34.37 3.45
CA TRP A 9 3.90 -33.36 2.42
C TRP A 9 2.57 -32.78 1.93
N ILE A 10 1.55 -33.61 1.78
CA ILE A 10 0.22 -33.14 1.37
C ILE A 10 -0.41 -32.24 2.44
N ILE A 11 -0.30 -32.63 3.73
CA ILE A 11 -0.83 -31.82 4.84
C ILE A 11 -0.09 -30.48 4.96
N LEU A 12 1.24 -30.48 4.87
CA LEU A 12 2.05 -29.26 4.85
C LEU A 12 1.67 -28.37 3.68
N PHE A 13 1.52 -28.93 2.48
CA PHE A 13 1.12 -28.16 1.31
C PHE A 13 -0.26 -27.53 1.52
N LEU A 14 -1.23 -28.28 2.04
CA LEU A 14 -2.56 -27.75 2.34
C LEU A 14 -2.48 -26.59 3.35
N PHE A 15 -1.72 -26.76 4.43
CA PHE A 15 -1.61 -25.77 5.49
C PHE A 15 -0.82 -24.52 5.10
N PHE A 16 0.13 -24.61 4.16
CA PHE A 16 0.91 -23.46 3.72
C PHE A 16 0.28 -22.78 2.49
N VAL A 17 -0.24 -23.57 1.55
CA VAL A 17 -0.75 -23.05 0.28
C VAL A 17 -2.10 -22.38 0.47
N LEU A 18 -3.01 -22.90 1.31
CA LEU A 18 -4.28 -22.21 1.59
C LEU A 18 -4.08 -20.80 2.15
N PRO A 19 -3.33 -20.58 3.25
CA PRO A 19 -3.17 -19.23 3.79
C PRO A 19 -2.37 -18.33 2.84
N VAL A 20 -1.40 -18.85 2.10
CA VAL A 20 -0.70 -18.07 1.07
C VAL A 20 -1.64 -17.65 -0.05
N LEU A 21 -2.53 -18.52 -0.53
CA LEU A 21 -3.55 -18.14 -1.50
C LEU A 21 -4.59 -17.18 -0.91
N ALA A 22 -4.99 -17.37 0.34
CA ALA A 22 -5.96 -16.50 0.99
C ALA A 22 -5.40 -15.10 1.19
N ILE A 23 -4.20 -14.99 1.76
CA ILE A 23 -3.54 -13.70 2.01
C ILE A 23 -3.09 -13.06 0.70
N GLY A 24 -2.46 -13.83 -0.18
CA GLY A 24 -2.01 -13.37 -1.49
C GLY A 24 -3.18 -12.96 -2.39
N GLY A 25 -4.26 -13.74 -2.40
CA GLY A 25 -5.49 -13.45 -3.12
C GLY A 25 -6.21 -12.23 -2.55
N LEU A 26 -6.29 -12.08 -1.23
CA LEU A 26 -6.86 -10.91 -0.57
C LEU A 26 -6.04 -9.65 -0.85
N ALA A 27 -4.71 -9.72 -0.72
CA ALA A 27 -3.81 -8.61 -1.04
C ALA A 27 -3.92 -8.23 -2.52
N TRP A 28 -3.93 -9.21 -3.43
CA TRP A 28 -4.13 -8.99 -4.86
C TRP A 28 -5.49 -8.36 -5.15
N PHE A 29 -6.56 -8.80 -4.48
CA PHE A 29 -7.90 -8.23 -4.63
C PHE A 29 -7.95 -6.78 -4.13
N LEU A 30 -7.33 -6.46 -2.99
CA LEU A 30 -7.21 -5.10 -2.45
C LEU A 30 -6.38 -4.20 -3.36
N ILE A 31 -5.25 -4.69 -3.89
CA ILE A 31 -4.40 -3.95 -4.84
C ILE A 31 -5.14 -3.76 -6.17
N ARG A 32 -5.81 -4.78 -6.68
CA ARG A 32 -6.58 -4.68 -7.92
C ARG A 32 -7.75 -3.73 -7.76
N ARG A 33 -8.43 -3.74 -6.62
CA ARG A 33 -9.53 -2.79 -6.33
C ARG A 33 -9.01 -1.37 -6.17
N SER A 34 -7.86 -1.17 -5.53
CA SER A 34 -7.22 0.16 -5.44
C SER A 34 -6.58 0.62 -6.76
N ARG A 35 -6.32 -0.27 -7.71
CA ARG A 35 -5.94 0.10 -9.09
C ARG A 35 -7.13 0.34 -10.01
N ALA A 36 -8.24 -0.38 -9.80
CA ALA A 36 -9.50 -0.19 -10.54
C ALA A 36 -10.21 1.09 -10.08
N ALA A 37 -10.07 1.46 -8.82
CA ALA A 37 -10.14 2.85 -8.40
C ALA A 37 -8.83 3.52 -8.84
N ALA A 38 -8.66 3.74 -10.14
CA ALA A 38 -7.59 4.60 -10.62
C ALA A 38 -7.75 5.92 -9.89
N THR A 39 -6.98 6.12 -8.82
CA THR A 39 -6.96 7.39 -8.11
C THR A 39 -6.52 8.36 -9.20
N PRO A 40 -7.38 9.29 -9.64
CA PRO A 40 -6.92 10.32 -10.55
C PRO A 40 -5.67 10.89 -9.90
N ALA A 41 -4.60 11.05 -10.67
CA ALA A 41 -3.35 11.63 -10.17
C ALA A 41 -3.75 12.78 -9.24
N PRO A 42 -3.41 12.71 -7.93
CA PRO A 42 -4.09 13.52 -6.93
C PRO A 42 -4.00 14.95 -7.40
N THR A 43 -5.18 15.56 -7.58
CA THR A 43 -5.26 16.91 -8.12
C THR A 43 -4.39 17.82 -7.24
N VAL A 44 -3.89 18.90 -7.82
CA VAL A 44 -2.97 19.80 -7.10
C VAL A 44 -3.57 20.24 -5.76
N GLU A 45 -4.89 20.42 -5.72
CA GLU A 45 -5.67 20.74 -4.52
C GLU A 45 -5.61 19.61 -3.48
N ALA A 46 -5.75 18.35 -3.90
CA ALA A 46 -5.67 17.19 -3.01
C ALA A 46 -4.25 17.00 -2.44
N ARG A 47 -3.21 17.33 -3.23
CA ARG A 47 -1.81 17.33 -2.75
C ARG A 47 -1.57 18.44 -1.72
N LEU A 48 -2.09 19.64 -1.95
CA LEU A 48 -1.98 20.77 -1.02
C LEU A 48 -2.74 20.49 0.29
N GLN A 49 -3.96 19.96 0.24
CA GLN A 49 -4.71 19.56 1.44
C GLN A 49 -3.99 18.50 2.27
N ARG A 50 -3.30 17.56 1.62
CA ARG A 50 -2.50 16.55 2.31
C ARG A 50 -1.28 17.18 3.00
N LEU A 51 -0.63 18.15 2.37
CA LEU A 51 0.47 18.91 2.98
C LEU A 51 0.01 19.73 4.19
N ASP A 52 -1.13 20.42 4.10
CA ASP A 52 -1.71 21.16 5.25
C ASP A 52 -2.06 20.20 6.40
N THR A 53 -2.58 19.01 6.09
CA THR A 53 -2.87 17.98 7.09
C THR A 53 -1.61 17.48 7.79
N LEU A 54 -0.53 17.25 7.03
CA LEU A 54 0.76 16.82 7.58
C LEU A 54 1.38 17.90 8.48
N LEU A 55 1.21 19.18 8.11
CA LEU A 55 1.64 20.30 8.94
C LEU A 55 0.81 20.39 10.22
N ALA A 56 -0.51 20.25 10.13
CA ALA A 56 -1.41 20.25 11.29
C ALA A 56 -1.13 19.09 12.27
N GLN A 57 -0.68 17.95 11.75
CA GLN A 57 -0.24 16.80 12.55
C GLN A 57 1.16 16.98 13.15
N GLY A 58 1.87 18.07 12.83
CA GLY A 58 3.25 18.30 13.27
C GLY A 58 4.28 17.33 12.65
N SER A 59 3.89 16.60 11.60
CA SER A 59 4.75 15.61 10.94
C SER A 59 5.77 16.24 9.98
N ILE A 60 5.56 17.50 9.61
CA ILE A 60 6.48 18.31 8.80
C ILE A 60 6.63 19.70 9.42
N THR A 61 7.77 20.36 9.18
CA THR A 61 7.98 21.74 9.62
C THR A 61 7.32 22.72 8.65
N THR A 62 7.09 23.95 9.12
CA THR A 62 6.59 25.05 8.28
C THR A 62 7.53 25.39 7.11
N ALA A 63 8.84 25.18 7.27
CA ALA A 63 9.83 25.42 6.21
C ALA A 63 9.74 24.36 5.09
N GLU A 64 9.60 23.08 5.46
CA GLU A 64 9.38 21.99 4.51
C GLU A 64 8.04 22.15 3.78
N HIS A 65 6.99 22.54 4.50
CA HIS A 65 5.67 22.79 3.93
C HIS A 65 5.72 23.87 2.83
N ALA A 66 6.37 25.01 3.11
CA ALA A 66 6.49 26.11 2.15
C ALA A 66 7.28 25.71 0.90
N ARG A 67 8.36 24.93 1.06
CA ARG A 67 9.16 24.40 -0.07
C ARG A 67 8.33 23.46 -0.95
N GLN A 68 7.61 22.52 -0.34
CA GLN A 68 6.79 21.56 -1.09
C GLN A 68 5.61 22.23 -1.80
N ARG A 69 4.99 23.24 -1.18
CA ARG A 69 3.94 24.05 -1.81
C ARG A 69 4.48 24.83 -3.03
N ALA A 70 5.65 25.44 -2.91
CA ALA A 70 6.27 26.17 -4.02
C ALA A 70 6.63 25.24 -5.18
N GLU A 71 7.12 24.03 -4.88
CA GLU A 71 7.45 23.03 -5.90
C GLU A 71 6.20 22.53 -6.63
N ILE A 72 5.11 22.28 -5.90
CA ILE A 72 3.83 21.88 -6.49
C ILE A 72 3.29 22.99 -7.42
N LEU A 73 3.34 24.25 -6.98
CA LEU A 73 2.90 25.39 -7.80
C LEU A 73 3.80 25.63 -9.02
N ARG A 74 5.09 25.30 -8.93
CA ARG A 74 6.03 25.37 -10.06
C ARG A 74 5.80 24.25 -11.08
N SER A 75 5.33 23.09 -10.61
CA SER A 75 5.02 21.93 -11.46
C SER A 75 3.66 21.99 -12.17
N LEU A 76 2.90 23.08 -11.93
CA LEU A 76 1.64 23.39 -12.60
C LEU A 76 1.90 24.07 -13.95
#